data_AF-A0AA45TWM7-F1
#
_entry.id   AF-A0AA45TWM7-F1
#
_cell.length_a   1.000
_cell.length_b   1.000
_cell.length_c   1.000
_cell.angle_alpha   90.00
_cell.angle_beta   90.00
_cell.angle_gamma   90.00
#
_symmetry.space_group_name_H-M   'P 1'
#
loop_
_entity.id
_entity.type
_entity.pdbx_description
1 polymer ?
#
loop_
_entity_poly.entity_id
_entity_poly.type
_entity_poly.pdbx_seq_one_letter_code
_entity_poly.pdbx_strand_id
1 'polypeptide(L)'
;MKRALPFLAFTLASLLSGGCDAPDVVPTADGRQHTRSARIEGSLVVQSRARGNAIVFIYDAANPPPPAGSGRPLAFTVITAAELFGAAMGDSSTGPFTAPFSLSLVEPGRYLLRGFIDADTCRNIPQPCHVPDFNPWYGVTSEPNAGDVGGGAVDPITSATRVLEVTTDADGWPQPLSGVSVSFADSATVPFDRPAFQTADPREFNTATTPMKTLTLTPQVLTGAVDQRPPGFWVQLIDANKDGVPDDANGDGVPDFWPRVIVRKLAEGVTGYVDENDLNRDGVVDEEGVDYARVSGGKDGKPDVTVLAAGLSPDPLLAALLDEQGKPRPQPVFVPQLVVAIRALALDARDPAAPAPLAAVPPGRYSVTLLQSTGQTWRLPNELDPALAEAVGLPGVQSQAFVLEVR
;
A
#
# COMPACT_ATOMS: atom_id res chain seq x y z
N MET A 1 -47.91 71.09 34.48
CA MET A 1 -47.44 72.29 33.76
C MET A 1 -46.92 71.88 32.39
N LYS A 2 -47.27 72.67 31.36
CA LYS A 2 -46.99 72.42 29.93
C LYS A 2 -45.51 72.54 29.57
N ARG A 3 -45.18 71.97 28.39
CA ARG A 3 -44.03 72.14 27.47
C ARG A 3 -42.91 71.10 27.66
N ALA A 4 -42.28 70.56 26.62
CA ALA A 4 -42.49 70.53 25.17
C ALA A 4 -41.59 69.42 24.60
N LEU A 5 -42.05 68.65 23.61
CA LEU A 5 -41.17 67.97 22.65
C LEU A 5 -40.66 69.03 21.64
N PRO A 6 -39.50 68.88 20.94
CA PRO A 6 -39.36 67.76 19.99
C PRO A 6 -37.92 67.40 19.46
N PHE A 7 -37.91 66.42 18.55
CA PHE A 7 -36.96 66.23 17.43
C PHE A 7 -35.46 66.01 17.74
N LEU A 8 -35.02 64.74 17.85
CA LEU A 8 -33.76 64.27 17.24
C LEU A 8 -33.62 62.73 17.34
N ALA A 9 -34.33 61.95 16.51
CA ALA A 9 -34.08 60.50 16.44
C ALA A 9 -34.69 59.87 15.18
N PHE A 10 -34.31 60.31 13.98
CA PHE A 10 -34.67 59.60 12.74
C PHE A 10 -33.71 59.94 11.59
N THR A 11 -32.41 59.63 11.73
CA THR A 11 -31.47 59.71 10.60
C THR A 11 -30.31 58.70 10.65
N LEU A 12 -30.36 57.68 11.52
CA LEU A 12 -29.26 56.69 11.62
C LEU A 12 -29.73 55.22 11.56
N ALA A 13 -30.75 54.92 10.76
CA ALA A 13 -31.24 53.55 10.55
C ALA A 13 -31.42 53.17 9.07
N SER A 14 -30.81 53.92 8.14
CA SER A 14 -31.00 53.72 6.69
C SER A 14 -29.68 53.53 5.91
N LEU A 15 -28.58 53.22 6.61
CA LEU A 15 -27.23 53.09 6.02
C LEU A 15 -26.61 51.69 6.24
N LEU A 16 -27.43 50.66 6.52
CA LEU A 16 -26.98 49.27 6.71
C LEU A 16 -27.65 48.26 5.77
N SER A 17 -28.31 48.72 4.69
CA SER A 17 -29.01 47.85 3.74
C SER A 17 -28.44 47.88 2.32
N GLY A 18 -27.19 48.30 2.14
CA GLY A 18 -26.50 48.22 0.86
C GLY A 18 -25.08 47.73 1.06
N GLY A 19 -24.78 46.51 0.61
CA GLY A 19 -23.40 45.99 0.59
C GLY A 19 -23.20 44.59 1.14
N CYS A 20 -24.14 43.67 0.95
CA CYS A 20 -23.82 42.23 0.87
C CYS A 20 -24.59 41.67 -0.32
N ASP A 21 -24.26 42.14 -1.53
CA ASP A 21 -24.52 41.30 -2.70
C ASP A 21 -23.67 40.05 -2.50
N ALA A 22 -24.31 38.88 -2.60
CA ALA A 22 -23.59 37.63 -2.68
C ALA A 22 -22.55 37.78 -3.80
N PRO A 23 -21.29 37.34 -3.59
CA PRO A 23 -20.30 37.39 -4.66
C PRO A 23 -20.89 36.72 -5.90
N ASP A 24 -20.66 37.31 -7.07
CA ASP A 24 -21.12 36.72 -8.34
C ASP A 24 -20.71 35.25 -8.36
N VAL A 25 -21.71 34.36 -8.42
CA VAL A 25 -21.48 32.93 -8.62
C VAL A 25 -21.05 32.78 -10.07
N VAL A 26 -19.75 32.94 -10.30
CA VAL A 26 -19.17 32.61 -11.60
C VAL A 26 -19.24 31.08 -11.71
N PRO A 27 -19.90 30.50 -12.74
CA PRO A 27 -19.98 29.04 -12.93
C PRO A 27 -18.62 28.33 -13.02
N THR A 28 -17.53 29.11 -13.03
CA THR A 28 -16.15 28.65 -13.12
C THR A 28 -15.33 28.86 -11.85
N ALA A 29 -15.93 29.39 -10.77
CA ALA A 29 -15.20 29.67 -9.51
C ALA A 29 -14.98 28.41 -8.66
N ASP A 30 -15.76 27.35 -8.90
CA ASP A 30 -15.51 26.03 -8.35
C ASP A 30 -14.69 25.21 -9.37
N GLY A 31 -13.38 25.03 -9.08
CA GLY A 31 -12.51 24.19 -9.89
C GLY A 31 -13.03 22.76 -10.05
N ARG A 32 -13.87 22.27 -9.12
CA ARG A 32 -14.48 20.94 -9.19
C ARG A 32 -15.68 20.86 -10.15
N GLN A 33 -16.30 21.99 -10.51
CA GLN A 33 -17.36 22.01 -11.53
C GLN A 33 -16.81 21.90 -12.95
N HIS A 34 -15.52 22.16 -13.15
CA HIS A 34 -14.83 22.02 -14.43
C HIS A 34 -13.99 20.74 -14.58
N THR A 35 -13.76 19.98 -13.51
CA THR A 35 -13.13 18.66 -13.60
C THR A 35 -14.11 17.65 -14.18
N ARG A 36 -14.01 17.39 -15.49
CA ARG A 36 -14.68 16.26 -16.13
C ARG A 36 -13.72 15.09 -16.17
N SER A 37 -13.95 14.10 -15.34
CA SER A 37 -13.20 12.85 -15.32
C SER A 37 -13.78 11.81 -16.30
N ALA A 38 -12.96 10.89 -16.77
CA ALA A 38 -13.42 9.69 -17.48
C ALA A 38 -13.91 8.60 -16.49
N ARG A 39 -14.30 7.47 -17.09
CA ARG A 39 -14.59 6.21 -16.39
C ARG A 39 -13.86 5.06 -17.07
N ILE A 40 -13.53 4.04 -16.29
CA ILE A 40 -13.14 2.72 -16.82
C ILE A 40 -14.29 1.76 -16.52
N GLU A 41 -14.85 1.13 -17.55
CA GLU A 41 -15.98 0.21 -17.42
C GLU A 41 -15.74 -1.09 -18.17
N GLY A 42 -16.29 -2.17 -17.61
CA GLY A 42 -15.95 -3.50 -18.08
C GLY A 42 -16.70 -4.62 -17.37
N SER A 43 -16.17 -5.84 -17.52
CA SER A 43 -16.70 -7.04 -16.89
C SER A 43 -15.64 -7.74 -16.05
N LEU A 44 -16.05 -8.18 -14.86
CA LEU A 44 -15.32 -9.18 -14.10
C LEU A 44 -15.57 -10.56 -14.72
N VAL A 45 -14.55 -11.40 -14.74
CA VAL A 45 -14.65 -12.82 -15.13
C VAL A 45 -13.99 -13.66 -14.05
N VAL A 46 -14.78 -14.43 -13.30
CA VAL A 46 -14.28 -15.26 -12.21
C VAL A 46 -14.38 -16.73 -12.60
N GLN A 47 -13.22 -17.39 -12.60
CA GLN A 47 -13.07 -18.83 -12.80
C GLN A 47 -12.48 -19.46 -11.53
N SER A 48 -13.27 -19.49 -10.46
CA SER A 48 -12.82 -19.90 -9.14
C SER A 48 -13.95 -20.47 -8.27
N ARG A 49 -13.57 -21.30 -7.29
CA ARG A 49 -14.47 -21.74 -6.22
C ARG A 49 -14.62 -20.72 -5.09
N ALA A 50 -13.76 -19.70 -5.03
CA ALA A 50 -13.85 -18.66 -4.03
C ALA A 50 -15.20 -17.94 -4.08
N ARG A 51 -15.70 -17.53 -2.91
CA ARG A 51 -16.98 -16.84 -2.75
C ARG A 51 -16.78 -15.68 -1.79
N GLY A 52 -17.02 -14.47 -2.27
CA GLY A 52 -16.57 -13.26 -1.61
C GLY A 52 -16.93 -12.02 -2.41
N ASN A 53 -16.69 -10.84 -1.85
CA ASN A 53 -16.77 -9.63 -2.64
C ASN A 53 -15.59 -9.58 -3.60
N ALA A 54 -15.78 -9.04 -4.80
CA ALA A 54 -14.68 -8.75 -5.70
C ALA A 54 -14.26 -7.29 -5.52
N ILE A 55 -13.00 -7.08 -5.16
CA ILE A 55 -12.41 -5.76 -5.00
C ILE A 55 -11.53 -5.53 -6.23
N VAL A 56 -11.73 -4.40 -6.92
CA VAL A 56 -10.89 -3.99 -8.05
C VAL A 56 -10.30 -2.61 -7.77
N PHE A 57 -8.98 -2.54 -7.82
CA PHE A 57 -8.19 -1.33 -7.64
C PHE A 57 -7.68 -0.80 -8.97
N ILE A 58 -7.52 0.52 -9.05
CA ILE A 58 -6.77 1.20 -10.10
C ILE A 58 -5.46 1.72 -9.53
N TYR A 59 -4.37 1.45 -10.24
CA TYR A 59 -3.02 1.91 -9.93
C TYR A 59 -2.47 2.72 -11.10
N ASP A 60 -1.61 3.68 -10.83
CA ASP A 60 -0.78 4.32 -11.84
C ASP A 60 0.21 3.29 -12.43
N ALA A 61 0.31 3.23 -13.76
CA ALA A 61 1.24 2.33 -14.43
C ALA A 61 2.71 2.74 -14.26
N ALA A 62 3.00 4.01 -13.96
CA ALA A 62 4.35 4.48 -13.64
C ALA A 62 4.76 4.12 -12.19
N ASN A 63 3.79 3.97 -11.31
CA ASN A 63 3.97 3.59 -9.91
C ASN A 63 3.22 2.28 -9.63
N PRO A 64 3.74 1.13 -10.10
CA PRO A 64 3.03 -0.13 -9.97
C PRO A 64 2.92 -0.56 -8.50
N PRO A 65 1.88 -1.33 -8.15
CA PRO A 65 1.76 -1.86 -6.79
C PRO A 65 2.84 -2.88 -6.47
N PRO A 66 3.00 -3.21 -5.18
CA PRO A 66 3.81 -4.33 -4.78
C PRO A 66 3.44 -5.65 -5.48
N PRO A 67 4.41 -6.56 -5.71
CA PRO A 67 5.84 -6.44 -5.37
C PRO A 67 6.66 -5.67 -6.42
N ALA A 68 6.04 -5.22 -7.52
CA ALA A 68 6.74 -4.59 -8.65
C ALA A 68 7.14 -3.11 -8.37
N GLY A 69 6.47 -2.47 -7.42
CA GLY A 69 6.79 -1.12 -6.96
C GLY A 69 6.15 -0.84 -5.60
N SER A 70 6.05 0.43 -5.23
CA SER A 70 5.45 0.91 -3.98
C SER A 70 4.11 1.64 -4.19
N GLY A 71 3.53 1.53 -5.39
CA GLY A 71 2.31 2.22 -5.76
C GLY A 71 1.13 1.85 -4.89
N ARG A 72 0.31 2.85 -4.54
CA ARG A 72 -0.93 2.69 -3.80
C ARG A 72 -2.14 2.74 -4.75
N PRO A 73 -3.29 2.16 -4.36
CA PRO A 73 -4.50 2.32 -5.15
C PRO A 73 -4.91 3.79 -5.24
N LEU A 74 -5.17 4.28 -6.44
CA LEU A 74 -5.74 5.62 -6.66
C LEU A 74 -7.24 5.64 -6.35
N ALA A 75 -7.92 4.53 -6.63
CA ALA A 75 -9.31 4.29 -6.32
C ALA A 75 -9.61 2.78 -6.33
N PHE A 76 -10.82 2.40 -5.90
CA PHE A 76 -11.29 1.03 -5.95
C PHE A 76 -12.80 0.97 -6.18
N THR A 77 -13.28 -0.20 -6.56
CA THR A 77 -14.70 -0.55 -6.61
C THR A 77 -14.91 -1.93 -6.01
N VAL A 78 -16.09 -2.15 -5.42
CA VAL A 78 -16.46 -3.42 -4.78
C VAL A 78 -17.72 -3.95 -5.43
N ILE A 79 -17.64 -5.15 -5.99
CA ILE A 79 -18.78 -5.89 -6.53
C ILE A 79 -19.17 -6.90 -5.47
N THR A 80 -20.43 -6.84 -5.04
CA THR A 80 -20.89 -7.70 -3.96
C THR A 80 -20.91 -9.16 -4.40
N ALA A 81 -20.66 -10.08 -3.46
CA ALA A 81 -20.73 -11.51 -3.74
C ALA A 81 -22.11 -11.93 -4.33
N ALA A 82 -23.19 -11.31 -3.84
CA ALA A 82 -24.54 -11.57 -4.32
C ALA A 82 -24.75 -11.15 -5.79
N GLU A 83 -24.21 -10.00 -6.20
CA GLU A 83 -24.25 -9.54 -7.58
C GLU A 83 -23.41 -10.44 -8.51
N LEU A 84 -22.21 -10.81 -8.06
CA LEU A 84 -21.26 -11.57 -8.86
C LEU A 84 -21.64 -13.04 -9.04
N PHE A 85 -22.08 -13.71 -7.97
CA PHE A 85 -22.33 -15.15 -7.98
C PHE A 85 -23.83 -15.52 -8.00
N GLY A 86 -24.71 -14.61 -7.61
CA GLY A 86 -26.17 -14.83 -7.61
C GLY A 86 -26.57 -16.15 -6.93
N ALA A 87 -27.28 -17.00 -7.67
CA ALA A 87 -27.73 -18.31 -7.17
C ALA A 87 -26.57 -19.28 -6.85
N ALA A 88 -25.40 -19.11 -7.47
CA ALA A 88 -24.21 -19.92 -7.22
C ALA A 88 -23.50 -19.56 -5.91
N MET A 89 -24.03 -18.59 -5.15
CA MET A 89 -23.57 -18.28 -3.80
C MET A 89 -23.64 -19.50 -2.87
N GLY A 90 -24.48 -20.50 -3.12
CA GLY A 90 -24.61 -21.69 -2.27
C GLY A 90 -23.79 -22.92 -2.70
N ASP A 91 -23.13 -22.88 -3.86
CA ASP A 91 -22.46 -24.05 -4.44
C ASP A 91 -20.94 -23.88 -4.58
N SER A 92 -20.28 -24.91 -5.13
CA SER A 92 -18.83 -24.97 -5.38
C SER A 92 -18.45 -24.95 -6.86
N SER A 93 -19.35 -24.45 -7.72
CA SER A 93 -19.09 -24.33 -9.16
C SER A 93 -17.97 -23.31 -9.43
N THR A 94 -17.18 -23.54 -10.48
CA THR A 94 -16.01 -22.72 -10.81
C THR A 94 -16.30 -21.59 -11.79
N GLY A 95 -17.55 -21.34 -12.14
CA GLY A 95 -17.92 -20.32 -13.14
C GLY A 95 -17.78 -20.81 -14.60
N PRO A 96 -17.69 -19.88 -15.58
CA PRO A 96 -17.40 -18.46 -15.39
C PRO A 96 -18.56 -17.69 -14.77
N PHE A 97 -18.26 -16.87 -13.77
CA PHE A 97 -19.16 -15.85 -13.25
C PHE A 97 -18.77 -14.50 -13.80
N THR A 98 -19.75 -13.68 -14.13
CA THR A 98 -19.50 -12.36 -14.68
C THR A 98 -20.39 -11.32 -14.02
N ALA A 99 -19.82 -10.15 -13.79
CA ALA A 99 -20.54 -8.97 -13.31
C ALA A 99 -19.93 -7.73 -13.95
N PRO A 100 -20.73 -6.70 -14.26
CA PRO A 100 -20.20 -5.43 -14.71
C PRO A 100 -19.42 -4.75 -13.57
N PHE A 101 -18.47 -3.90 -13.92
CA PHE A 101 -17.86 -2.96 -12.98
C PHE A 101 -17.66 -1.59 -13.63
N SER A 102 -17.59 -0.57 -12.78
CA SER A 102 -17.23 0.78 -13.21
C SER A 102 -16.36 1.46 -12.16
N LEU A 103 -15.30 2.12 -12.64
CA LEU A 103 -14.47 3.05 -11.89
C LEU A 103 -14.74 4.45 -12.45
N SER A 104 -15.21 5.37 -11.60
CA SER A 104 -15.47 6.77 -11.96
C SER A 104 -14.32 7.66 -11.48
N LEU A 105 -14.33 8.93 -11.89
CA LEU A 105 -13.32 9.92 -11.46
C LEU A 105 -11.91 9.57 -11.91
N VAL A 106 -11.77 8.97 -13.10
CA VAL A 106 -10.48 8.57 -13.67
C VAL A 106 -9.97 9.68 -14.59
N GLU A 107 -8.83 10.27 -14.24
CA GLU A 107 -8.16 11.27 -15.08
C GLU A 107 -7.52 10.63 -16.33
N PRO A 108 -7.21 11.40 -17.38
CA PRO A 108 -6.36 10.91 -18.47
C PRO A 108 -5.03 10.38 -17.96
N GLY A 109 -4.61 9.21 -18.44
CA GLY A 109 -3.42 8.56 -17.92
C GLY A 109 -3.29 7.09 -18.29
N ARG A 110 -2.25 6.46 -17.74
CA ARG A 110 -1.92 5.05 -17.95
C ARG A 110 -2.07 4.30 -16.63
N TYR A 111 -2.86 3.24 -16.64
CA TYR A 111 -3.32 2.56 -15.44
C TYR A 111 -3.13 1.05 -15.49
N LEU A 112 -3.05 0.44 -14.31
CA LEU A 112 -3.13 -1.00 -14.11
C LEU A 112 -4.40 -1.29 -13.30
N LEU A 113 -5.13 -2.35 -13.67
CA LEU A 113 -6.19 -2.89 -12.82
C LEU A 113 -5.74 -4.20 -12.19
N ARG A 114 -5.82 -4.25 -10.86
CA ARG A 114 -5.64 -5.47 -10.07
C ARG A 114 -6.79 -5.60 -9.08
N GLY A 115 -7.02 -6.80 -8.59
CA GLY A 115 -8.08 -7.04 -7.64
C GLY A 115 -7.89 -8.35 -6.92
N PHE A 116 -8.79 -8.63 -5.99
CA PHE A 116 -8.92 -9.97 -5.42
C PHE A 116 -10.39 -10.26 -5.05
N ILE A 117 -10.71 -11.53 -4.91
CA ILE A 117 -11.92 -12.01 -4.26
C ILE A 117 -11.60 -12.16 -2.77
N ASP A 118 -12.24 -11.34 -1.94
CA ASP A 118 -12.19 -11.39 -0.46
C ASP A 118 -13.07 -12.55 0.02
N ALA A 119 -12.46 -13.73 0.09
CA ALA A 119 -13.13 -15.01 0.09
C ALA A 119 -13.51 -15.47 1.49
N ASP A 120 -14.75 -15.94 1.65
CA ASP A 120 -15.17 -16.66 2.84
C ASP A 120 -14.69 -18.12 2.76
N THR A 121 -13.49 -18.35 3.29
CA THR A 121 -12.90 -19.70 3.36
C THR A 121 -13.56 -20.57 4.43
N CYS A 122 -14.24 -19.97 5.42
CA CYS A 122 -14.92 -20.69 6.50
C CYS A 122 -16.14 -21.50 6.05
N ARG A 123 -16.56 -21.32 4.81
CA ARG A 123 -17.67 -22.09 4.22
C ARG A 123 -17.38 -23.57 4.05
N ASN A 124 -16.12 -23.91 3.78
CA ASN A 124 -15.73 -25.26 3.35
C ASN A 124 -14.79 -25.95 4.35
N ILE A 125 -14.29 -25.23 5.34
CA ILE A 125 -13.21 -25.67 6.21
C ILE A 125 -13.51 -25.21 7.64
N PRO A 126 -13.36 -26.06 8.67
CA PRO A 126 -13.39 -25.59 10.06
C PRO A 126 -12.23 -24.64 10.33
N GLN A 127 -12.40 -23.80 11.35
CA GLN A 127 -11.36 -22.91 11.86
C GLN A 127 -10.04 -23.68 12.13
N PRO A 128 -8.85 -23.11 11.80
CA PRO A 128 -8.62 -21.75 11.31
C PRO A 128 -9.09 -21.53 9.86
N CYS A 129 -9.86 -20.47 9.64
CA CYS A 129 -10.33 -20.02 8.33
C CYS A 129 -10.63 -18.51 8.40
N HIS A 130 -10.61 -17.86 7.24
CA HIS A 130 -10.92 -16.44 7.06
C HIS A 130 -12.36 -16.23 6.64
N VAL A 131 -12.98 -15.24 7.27
CA VAL A 131 -14.21 -14.60 6.79
C VAL A 131 -13.82 -13.34 6.00
N PRO A 132 -14.68 -12.84 5.10
CA PRO A 132 -14.39 -11.62 4.37
C PRO A 132 -14.16 -10.44 5.33
N ASP A 133 -12.99 -9.82 5.26
CA ASP A 133 -12.52 -8.81 6.21
C ASP A 133 -11.98 -7.54 5.54
N PHE A 134 -12.16 -7.40 4.22
CA PHE A 134 -11.66 -6.26 3.48
C PHE A 134 -12.19 -4.92 4.01
N ASN A 135 -11.26 -4.04 4.36
CA ASN A 135 -11.55 -2.63 4.61
C ASN A 135 -10.45 -1.75 3.96
N PRO A 136 -10.81 -0.89 2.98
CA PRO A 136 -9.87 -0.13 2.17
C PRO A 136 -9.13 0.97 2.96
N TRP A 137 -9.61 1.33 4.14
CA TRP A 137 -9.09 2.47 4.91
C TRP A 137 -7.89 2.11 5.79
N TYR A 138 -7.63 0.82 6.00
CA TYR A 138 -6.58 0.35 6.89
C TYR A 138 -5.65 -0.60 6.16
N GLY A 139 -4.35 -0.31 6.20
CA GLY A 139 -3.32 -1.13 5.55
C GLY A 139 -3.33 -2.57 6.02
N VAL A 140 -3.73 -2.82 7.27
CA VAL A 140 -3.84 -4.17 7.88
C VAL A 140 -5.00 -5.03 7.35
N THR A 141 -5.96 -4.45 6.63
CA THR A 141 -7.15 -5.13 6.07
C THR A 141 -7.40 -4.83 4.58
N SER A 142 -6.53 -4.03 3.94
CA SER A 142 -6.73 -3.59 2.55
C SER A 142 -6.07 -4.51 1.50
N GLU A 143 -5.49 -5.63 1.94
CA GLU A 143 -4.73 -6.57 1.12
C GLU A 143 -5.26 -8.00 1.32
N PRO A 144 -5.07 -8.90 0.35
CA PRO A 144 -5.60 -10.24 0.42
C PRO A 144 -4.89 -11.14 1.46
N ASN A 145 -5.64 -12.06 2.04
CA ASN A 145 -5.24 -13.06 3.02
C ASN A 145 -5.28 -14.48 2.45
N ALA A 146 -4.90 -15.48 3.26
CA ALA A 146 -4.90 -16.88 2.79
C ALA A 146 -6.29 -17.30 2.25
N GLY A 147 -6.31 -17.83 1.03
CA GLY A 147 -7.51 -18.32 0.37
C GLY A 147 -8.26 -17.28 -0.47
N ASP A 148 -7.91 -16.00 -0.38
CA ASP A 148 -8.35 -15.00 -1.35
C ASP A 148 -7.80 -15.30 -2.74
N VAL A 149 -8.48 -14.82 -3.76
CA VAL A 149 -8.10 -15.10 -5.16
C VAL A 149 -7.76 -13.82 -5.87
N GLY A 150 -6.49 -13.67 -6.25
CA GLY A 150 -6.01 -12.53 -7.02
C GLY A 150 -6.61 -12.46 -8.43
N GLY A 151 -6.65 -11.24 -8.97
CA GLY A 151 -7.10 -10.99 -10.32
C GLY A 151 -6.57 -9.68 -10.88
N GLY A 152 -6.81 -9.44 -12.16
CA GLY A 152 -6.37 -8.23 -12.82
C GLY A 152 -6.73 -8.18 -14.30
N ALA A 153 -6.49 -7.02 -14.90
CA ALA A 153 -6.53 -6.87 -16.34
C ALA A 153 -5.24 -7.45 -16.93
N VAL A 154 -5.35 -8.63 -17.54
CA VAL A 154 -4.21 -9.36 -18.12
C VAL A 154 -4.46 -9.67 -19.59
N ASP A 155 -3.37 -9.89 -20.32
CA ASP A 155 -3.45 -10.46 -21.65
C ASP A 155 -3.86 -11.93 -21.58
N PRO A 156 -4.91 -12.37 -22.32
CA PRO A 156 -5.42 -13.73 -22.22
C PRO A 156 -4.48 -14.78 -22.82
N ILE A 157 -3.46 -14.36 -23.59
CA ILE A 157 -2.48 -15.27 -24.22
C ILE A 157 -1.21 -15.33 -23.39
N THR A 158 -0.68 -14.17 -22.98
CA THR A 158 0.61 -14.11 -22.27
C THR A 158 0.48 -14.03 -20.75
N SER A 159 -0.73 -13.81 -20.24
CA SER A 159 -1.01 -13.50 -18.83
C SER A 159 -0.27 -12.27 -18.28
N ALA A 160 0.34 -11.46 -19.15
CA ALA A 160 1.02 -10.24 -18.77
C ALA A 160 0.00 -9.19 -18.32
N THR A 161 0.33 -8.38 -17.30
CA THR A 161 -0.51 -7.26 -16.89
C THR A 161 -0.68 -6.28 -18.04
N ARG A 162 -1.93 -5.85 -18.30
CA ARG A 162 -2.25 -4.86 -19.32
C ARG A 162 -2.16 -3.45 -18.74
N VAL A 163 -1.50 -2.57 -19.49
CA VAL A 163 -1.59 -1.13 -19.28
C VAL A 163 -2.82 -0.63 -20.03
N LEU A 164 -3.71 0.02 -19.29
CA LEU A 164 -4.93 0.63 -19.80
C LEU A 164 -4.68 2.13 -19.98
N GLU A 165 -5.09 2.69 -21.11
CA GLU A 165 -4.89 4.11 -21.39
C GLU A 165 -6.24 4.83 -21.47
N VAL A 166 -6.39 5.85 -20.65
CA VAL A 166 -7.51 6.80 -20.71
C VAL A 166 -7.00 8.03 -21.45
N THR A 167 -7.53 8.25 -22.65
CA THR A 167 -7.10 9.34 -23.54
C THR A 167 -8.05 10.53 -23.44
N THR A 168 -7.68 11.61 -24.12
CA THR A 168 -8.54 12.77 -24.37
C THR A 168 -8.95 12.82 -25.84
N ASP A 169 -10.11 13.43 -26.13
CA ASP A 169 -10.50 13.76 -27.50
C ASP A 169 -9.82 15.04 -28.02
N ALA A 170 -10.19 15.45 -29.23
CA ALA A 170 -9.64 16.63 -29.90
C ALA A 170 -9.84 17.95 -29.12
N ASP A 171 -10.87 18.00 -28.26
CA ASP A 171 -11.18 19.16 -27.43
C ASP A 171 -10.56 19.05 -26.03
N GLY A 172 -9.77 18.00 -25.78
CA GLY A 172 -9.12 17.72 -24.50
C GLY A 172 -10.01 17.01 -23.48
N TRP A 173 -11.18 16.48 -23.88
CA TRP A 173 -12.09 15.82 -22.94
C TRP A 173 -11.70 14.37 -22.69
N PRO A 174 -11.60 13.93 -21.42
CA PRO A 174 -11.30 12.54 -21.10
C PRO A 174 -12.35 11.58 -21.66
N GLN A 175 -11.91 10.54 -22.35
CA GLN A 175 -12.78 9.54 -22.97
C GLN A 175 -12.95 8.33 -22.06
N PRO A 176 -14.18 7.78 -21.95
CA PRO A 176 -14.40 6.56 -21.18
C PRO A 176 -13.68 5.38 -21.84
N LEU A 177 -13.00 4.56 -21.03
CA LEU A 177 -12.43 3.30 -21.48
C LEU A 177 -13.41 2.16 -21.18
N SER A 178 -14.02 1.61 -22.22
CA SER A 178 -15.02 0.54 -22.11
C SER A 178 -14.50 -0.82 -22.56
N GLY A 179 -15.16 -1.91 -22.12
CA GLY A 179 -14.86 -3.27 -22.59
C GLY A 179 -13.64 -3.89 -21.92
N VAL A 180 -13.23 -3.36 -20.77
CA VAL A 180 -12.11 -3.90 -20.00
C VAL A 180 -12.53 -5.21 -19.33
N SER A 181 -11.67 -6.23 -19.37
CA SER A 181 -11.89 -7.49 -18.65
C SER A 181 -10.92 -7.60 -17.47
N VAL A 182 -11.44 -7.90 -16.28
CA VAL A 182 -10.64 -8.21 -15.09
C VAL A 182 -10.92 -9.66 -14.73
N SER A 183 -9.87 -10.49 -14.77
CA SER A 183 -10.01 -11.94 -14.63
C SER A 183 -9.46 -12.42 -13.29
N PHE A 184 -10.15 -13.37 -12.67
CA PHE A 184 -9.78 -14.03 -11.41
C PHE A 184 -9.79 -15.53 -11.59
N ALA A 185 -8.77 -16.23 -11.09
CA ALA A 185 -8.65 -17.68 -11.26
C ALA A 185 -7.93 -18.33 -10.07
N ASP A 186 -8.25 -19.59 -9.79
CA ASP A 186 -7.66 -20.35 -8.67
C ASP A 186 -6.12 -20.43 -8.72
N SER A 187 -5.50 -20.26 -9.89
CA SER A 187 -4.04 -20.18 -10.02
C SER A 187 -3.41 -18.95 -9.34
N ALA A 188 -4.22 -17.95 -8.98
CA ALA A 188 -3.83 -16.75 -8.23
C ALA A 188 -4.35 -16.77 -6.79
N THR A 189 -4.68 -17.94 -6.25
CA THR A 189 -5.06 -18.08 -4.82
C THR A 189 -3.88 -17.70 -3.93
N VAL A 190 -4.13 -16.84 -2.95
CA VAL A 190 -3.15 -16.44 -1.96
C VAL A 190 -2.91 -17.59 -0.99
N PRO A 191 -1.68 -18.14 -0.92
CA PRO A 191 -1.44 -19.41 -0.24
C PRO A 191 -1.36 -19.31 1.28
N PHE A 192 -1.06 -18.13 1.83
CA PHE A 192 -0.83 -17.91 3.25
C PHE A 192 -1.12 -16.46 3.64
N ASP A 193 -1.27 -16.24 4.95
CA ASP A 193 -1.52 -14.92 5.51
C ASP A 193 -0.30 -14.02 5.37
N ARG A 194 -0.58 -12.72 5.46
CA ARG A 194 0.43 -11.67 5.35
C ARG A 194 1.49 -11.87 6.44
N PRO A 195 2.72 -11.35 6.23
CA PRO A 195 3.84 -11.61 7.14
C PRO A 195 3.74 -10.75 8.41
N ALA A 196 2.61 -10.79 9.12
CA ALA A 196 2.44 -10.11 10.40
C ALA A 196 3.59 -10.49 11.33
N PHE A 197 4.27 -9.48 11.88
CA PHE A 197 5.47 -9.70 12.65
C PHE A 197 5.58 -8.78 13.86
N GLN A 198 6.50 -9.14 14.75
CA GLN A 198 6.94 -8.33 15.87
C GLN A 198 8.45 -8.48 16.07
N THR A 199 9.03 -7.57 16.84
CA THR A 199 10.42 -7.66 17.34
C THR A 199 10.43 -7.27 18.81
N ALA A 200 11.30 -7.94 19.58
CA ALA A 200 11.56 -7.63 20.99
C ALA A 200 12.87 -6.84 21.18
N ASP A 201 13.58 -6.53 20.09
CA ASP A 201 14.85 -5.84 20.15
C ASP A 201 14.69 -4.38 20.60
N PRO A 202 15.72 -3.79 21.21
CA PRO A 202 15.69 -2.38 21.60
C PRO A 202 15.45 -1.48 20.39
N ARG A 203 14.59 -0.47 20.57
CA ARG A 203 14.22 0.49 19.52
C ARG A 203 15.37 1.41 19.12
N GLU A 204 16.31 1.68 20.03
CA GLU A 204 17.36 2.68 19.79
C GLU A 204 18.43 2.19 18.80
N PHE A 205 18.83 3.09 17.91
CA PHE A 205 19.95 2.95 17.00
C PHE A 205 20.78 4.23 16.99
N ASN A 206 21.90 4.21 17.73
CA ASN A 206 22.87 5.30 17.72
C ASN A 206 23.88 5.06 16.59
N THR A 207 23.72 5.81 15.50
CA THR A 207 24.52 5.65 14.28
C THR A 207 25.96 6.14 14.44
N ALA A 208 26.23 6.99 15.44
CA ALA A 208 27.58 7.47 15.73
C ALA A 208 28.47 6.42 16.41
N THR A 209 27.87 5.48 17.15
CA THR A 209 28.61 4.44 17.90
C THR A 209 28.44 3.04 17.32
N THR A 210 27.38 2.82 16.55
CA THR A 210 26.99 1.50 16.06
C THR A 210 26.83 1.54 14.54
N PRO A 211 27.73 0.92 13.77
CA PRO A 211 27.67 0.97 12.30
C PRO A 211 26.55 0.09 11.71
N MET A 212 26.04 -0.88 12.49
CA MET A 212 24.99 -1.80 12.08
C MET A 212 24.10 -2.19 13.27
N LYS A 213 22.78 -2.10 13.09
CA LYS A 213 21.76 -2.60 14.00
C LYS A 213 21.18 -3.89 13.46
N THR A 214 20.90 -4.84 14.35
CA THR A 214 20.17 -6.06 14.02
C THR A 214 18.81 -6.05 14.68
N LEU A 215 17.78 -6.48 13.94
CA LEU A 215 16.45 -6.77 14.46
C LEU A 215 16.09 -8.21 14.13
N THR A 216 15.73 -8.99 15.13
CA THR A 216 15.12 -10.31 15.00
C THR A 216 13.61 -10.14 14.93
N LEU A 217 13.05 -10.48 13.78
CA LEU A 217 11.62 -10.49 13.53
C LEU A 217 11.07 -11.90 13.78
N THR A 218 9.91 -11.95 14.42
CA THR A 218 9.16 -13.19 14.68
C THR A 218 7.73 -13.03 14.13
N PRO A 219 7.13 -14.08 13.56
CA PRO A 219 5.74 -14.03 13.13
C PRO A 219 4.83 -13.69 14.30
N GLN A 220 3.84 -12.85 14.05
CA GLN A 220 2.83 -12.44 15.00
C GLN A 220 1.49 -13.01 14.57
N VAL A 221 0.90 -13.83 15.43
CA VAL A 221 -0.51 -14.24 15.26
C VAL A 221 -1.41 -13.14 15.79
N LEU A 222 -2.37 -12.72 14.97
CA LEU A 222 -3.42 -11.76 15.31
C LEU A 222 -4.77 -12.43 15.08
N THR A 223 -5.74 -12.17 15.95
CA THR A 223 -7.08 -12.76 15.86
C THR A 223 -8.12 -11.71 16.23
N GLY A 224 -9.32 -11.80 15.66
CA GLY A 224 -10.42 -10.87 15.93
C GLY A 224 -10.72 -10.02 14.69
N ALA A 225 -10.73 -8.70 14.84
CA ALA A 225 -11.03 -7.77 13.73
C ALA A 225 -9.96 -7.78 12.62
N VAL A 226 -8.74 -8.20 12.95
CA VAL A 226 -7.67 -8.50 12.02
C VAL A 226 -7.21 -9.92 12.35
N ASP A 227 -7.43 -10.86 11.43
CA ASP A 227 -7.03 -12.26 11.60
C ASP A 227 -5.83 -12.54 10.69
N GLN A 228 -4.67 -12.77 11.29
CA GLN A 228 -3.43 -13.04 10.57
C GLN A 228 -2.70 -14.16 11.28
N ARG A 229 -2.49 -15.27 10.58
CA ARG A 229 -1.87 -16.49 11.12
C ARG A 229 -0.74 -16.95 10.20
N PRO A 230 0.29 -16.11 9.95
CA PRO A 230 1.39 -16.51 9.10
C PRO A 230 2.07 -17.76 9.69
N PRO A 231 2.25 -18.84 8.90
CA PRO A 231 2.91 -20.07 9.39
C PRO A 231 4.42 -19.87 9.62
N GLY A 232 4.97 -18.78 9.09
CA GLY A 232 6.36 -18.38 9.17
C GLY A 232 6.63 -17.27 8.16
N PHE A 233 7.89 -16.90 7.98
CA PHE A 233 8.29 -16.03 6.87
C PHE A 233 8.58 -16.87 5.64
N TRP A 234 7.82 -16.64 4.58
CA TRP A 234 8.04 -17.25 3.27
C TRP A 234 9.29 -16.65 2.62
N VAL A 235 10.35 -17.44 2.52
CA VAL A 235 11.64 -17.02 1.97
C VAL A 235 11.98 -17.80 0.70
N GLN A 236 12.57 -17.10 -0.26
CA GLN A 236 13.08 -17.67 -1.50
C GLN A 236 14.23 -16.82 -2.04
N LEU A 237 15.09 -17.45 -2.84
CA LEU A 237 16.06 -16.76 -3.66
C LEU A 237 15.34 -16.03 -4.79
N ILE A 238 15.81 -14.83 -5.13
CA ILE A 238 15.31 -14.07 -6.28
C ILE A 238 15.98 -14.63 -7.54
N ASP A 239 15.16 -14.98 -8.53
CA ASP A 239 15.56 -15.36 -9.89
C ASP A 239 14.56 -14.68 -10.85
N ALA A 240 14.77 -13.39 -11.08
CA ALA A 240 13.87 -12.53 -11.84
C ALA A 240 13.95 -12.82 -13.34
N ASN A 241 15.11 -13.24 -13.84
CA ASN A 241 15.32 -13.58 -15.25
C ASN A 241 14.92 -15.03 -15.58
N LYS A 242 14.66 -15.86 -14.56
CA LYS A 242 14.24 -17.28 -14.64
C LYS A 242 15.25 -18.18 -15.32
N ASP A 243 16.54 -17.89 -15.15
CA ASP A 243 17.62 -18.71 -15.70
C ASP A 243 18.04 -19.87 -14.75
N GLY A 244 17.45 -19.93 -13.55
CA GLY A 244 17.73 -20.95 -12.53
C GLY A 244 18.93 -20.61 -11.65
N VAL A 245 19.55 -19.45 -11.82
CA VAL A 245 20.61 -18.90 -10.98
C VAL A 245 20.04 -17.74 -10.16
N PRO A 246 20.25 -17.72 -8.83
CA PRO A 246 19.84 -16.58 -8.02
C PRO A 246 20.53 -15.29 -8.47
N ASP A 247 19.75 -14.23 -8.58
CA ASP A 247 20.23 -12.89 -8.88
C ASP A 247 21.03 -12.33 -7.70
N ASP A 248 22.10 -11.59 -8.03
CA ASP A 248 22.79 -10.66 -7.14
C ASP A 248 22.76 -9.30 -7.85
N ALA A 249 21.63 -8.62 -7.77
CA ALA A 249 21.39 -7.38 -8.51
C ALA A 249 22.22 -6.22 -7.96
N ASN A 250 22.65 -6.30 -6.70
CA ASN A 250 23.40 -5.25 -6.02
C ASN A 250 24.93 -5.43 -6.11
N GLY A 251 25.40 -6.62 -6.51
CA GLY A 251 26.80 -6.96 -6.73
C GLY A 251 27.63 -7.17 -5.45
N ASP A 252 27.00 -7.49 -4.33
CA ASP A 252 27.67 -7.70 -3.04
C ASP A 252 28.20 -9.12 -2.85
N GLY A 253 27.98 -10.02 -3.82
CA GLY A 253 28.39 -11.41 -3.81
C GLY A 253 27.44 -12.34 -3.05
N VAL A 254 26.30 -11.84 -2.60
CA VAL A 254 25.25 -12.59 -1.92
C VAL A 254 23.99 -12.58 -2.78
N PRO A 255 23.34 -13.74 -3.00
CA PRO A 255 22.05 -13.77 -3.68
C PRO A 255 20.99 -12.91 -3.00
N ASP A 256 20.14 -12.27 -3.79
CA ASP A 256 19.00 -11.50 -3.30
C ASP A 256 17.88 -12.44 -2.81
N PHE A 257 17.15 -12.01 -1.77
CA PHE A 257 16.10 -12.81 -1.13
C PHE A 257 14.74 -12.11 -1.13
N TRP A 258 13.68 -12.92 -1.09
CA TRP A 258 12.39 -12.52 -0.54
C TRP A 258 12.26 -13.01 0.92
N PRO A 259 11.52 -12.30 1.81
CA PRO A 259 10.89 -11.00 1.57
C PRO A 259 11.91 -9.86 1.49
N ARG A 260 11.52 -8.72 0.91
CA ARG A 260 12.31 -7.48 0.95
C ARG A 260 12.01 -6.71 2.22
N VAL A 261 13.00 -5.98 2.74
CA VAL A 261 12.86 -5.15 3.93
C VAL A 261 13.04 -3.69 3.56
N ILE A 262 12.11 -2.84 4.01
CA ILE A 262 12.15 -1.40 3.79
C ILE A 262 12.12 -0.72 5.16
N VAL A 263 13.11 0.14 5.43
CA VAL A 263 13.18 0.91 6.67
C VAL A 263 13.05 2.39 6.33
N ARG A 264 11.83 2.93 6.42
CA ARG A 264 11.48 4.27 5.90
C ARG A 264 11.28 5.29 7.03
N LYS A 265 11.79 6.51 6.87
CA LYS A 265 11.63 7.57 7.86
C LYS A 265 10.16 7.98 7.99
N LEU A 266 9.73 8.15 9.24
CA LEU A 266 8.42 8.65 9.59
C LEU A 266 8.45 10.16 9.80
N ALA A 267 7.33 10.81 9.52
CA ALA A 267 7.14 12.24 9.78
C ALA A 267 7.33 12.56 11.28
N GLU A 268 7.97 13.69 11.56
CA GLU A 268 8.12 14.23 12.91
C GLU A 268 6.87 14.99 13.36
N GLY A 269 6.60 15.00 14.67
CA GLY A 269 5.45 15.73 15.24
C GLY A 269 4.07 15.13 14.94
N VAL A 270 3.99 14.08 14.11
CA VAL A 270 2.75 13.37 13.77
C VAL A 270 2.71 12.03 14.49
N THR A 271 1.64 11.72 15.20
CA THR A 271 1.46 10.39 15.81
C THR A 271 1.18 9.35 14.72
N GLY A 272 1.77 8.17 14.86
CA GLY A 272 1.47 7.01 14.02
C GLY A 272 2.52 6.71 12.95
N TYR A 273 2.06 6.23 11.81
CA TYR A 273 2.88 5.56 10.78
C TYR A 273 3.01 6.36 9.47
N VAL A 274 2.80 7.69 9.51
CA VAL A 274 2.90 8.56 8.32
C VAL A 274 4.36 8.68 7.87
N ASP A 275 4.60 8.46 6.58
CA ASP A 275 5.93 8.59 5.99
C ASP A 275 6.35 10.06 5.88
N GLU A 276 7.64 10.31 6.04
CA GLU A 276 8.18 11.65 5.79
C GLU A 276 8.04 12.01 4.30
N ASN A 277 7.56 13.22 4.03
CA ASN A 277 7.30 13.76 2.69
C ASN A 277 6.28 12.96 1.86
N ASP A 278 5.37 12.23 2.51
CA ASP A 278 4.20 11.56 1.93
C ASP A 278 3.06 11.63 2.98
N LEU A 279 2.70 12.87 3.34
CA LEU A 279 1.79 13.17 4.45
C LEU A 279 0.34 12.81 4.13
N ASN A 280 -0.02 12.90 2.85
CA ASN A 280 -1.34 12.53 2.33
C ASN A 280 -1.49 11.01 2.09
N ARG A 281 -0.38 10.25 2.17
CA ARG A 281 -0.32 8.78 2.04
C ARG A 281 -0.73 8.27 0.67
N ASP A 282 -0.47 9.03 -0.40
CA ASP A 282 -0.73 8.60 -1.78
C ASP A 282 0.46 7.83 -2.38
N GLY A 283 1.60 7.76 -1.69
CA GLY A 283 2.80 7.08 -2.15
C GLY A 283 3.64 7.90 -3.14
N VAL A 284 3.27 9.17 -3.34
CA VAL A 284 4.01 10.17 -4.10
C VAL A 284 4.70 11.10 -3.10
N VAL A 285 5.85 11.63 -3.50
CA VAL A 285 6.56 12.62 -2.69
C VAL A 285 5.84 13.95 -2.77
N ASP A 286 5.52 14.53 -1.61
CA ASP A 286 4.93 15.86 -1.50
C ASP A 286 5.84 16.93 -2.17
N GLU A 287 5.24 17.98 -2.74
CA GLU A 287 6.00 19.09 -3.35
C GLU A 287 6.86 19.83 -2.31
N GLU A 288 6.39 19.85 -1.06
CA GLU A 288 7.01 20.52 0.08
C GLU A 288 7.40 19.49 1.14
N GLY A 289 8.54 19.69 1.78
CA GLY A 289 9.05 18.71 2.74
C GLY A 289 10.53 18.87 3.06
N VAL A 290 11.09 17.84 3.69
CA VAL A 290 12.46 17.83 4.18
C VAL A 290 13.41 17.34 3.10
N ASP A 291 14.41 18.16 2.80
CA ASP A 291 15.54 17.88 1.92
C ASP A 291 16.83 17.72 2.75
N TYR A 292 17.51 16.59 2.56
CA TYR A 292 18.75 16.23 3.22
C TYR A 292 19.96 16.40 2.32
N ALA A 293 21.08 16.76 2.94
CA ALA A 293 22.34 16.86 2.21
C ALA A 293 22.78 15.47 1.70
N ARG A 294 23.14 15.37 0.42
CA ARG A 294 23.74 14.17 -0.18
C ARG A 294 25.26 14.21 -0.07
N VAL A 295 25.88 13.02 -0.09
CA VAL A 295 27.35 12.88 -0.09
C VAL A 295 27.99 13.60 -1.27
N SER A 296 27.29 13.67 -2.42
CA SER A 296 27.81 14.18 -3.69
C SER A 296 27.75 15.70 -3.87
N GLY A 297 26.99 16.44 -3.07
CA GLY A 297 26.79 17.86 -3.39
C GLY A 297 25.84 18.67 -2.50
N GLY A 298 25.52 18.20 -1.29
CA GLY A 298 24.58 18.92 -0.42
C GLY A 298 23.12 18.71 -0.81
N LYS A 299 22.28 19.71 -0.50
CA LYS A 299 20.83 19.72 -0.70
C LYS A 299 20.47 20.08 -2.14
N ASP A 300 19.40 19.51 -2.70
CA ASP A 300 18.95 19.76 -4.09
C ASP A 300 17.66 20.58 -4.21
N GLY A 301 17.10 21.02 -3.07
CA GLY A 301 15.89 21.81 -2.98
C GLY A 301 14.60 21.01 -3.11
N LYS A 302 14.65 19.68 -3.07
CA LYS A 302 13.48 18.81 -3.24
C LYS A 302 13.34 17.86 -2.05
N PRO A 303 12.11 17.59 -1.56
CA PRO A 303 11.90 16.64 -0.47
C PRO A 303 12.41 15.25 -0.83
N ASP A 304 12.94 14.49 0.13
CA ASP A 304 13.54 13.16 -0.09
C ASP A 304 12.62 12.00 0.29
N VAL A 305 12.82 10.83 -0.33
CA VAL A 305 12.29 9.55 0.19
C VAL A 305 13.37 8.90 1.04
N THR A 306 13.40 9.22 2.34
CA THR A 306 14.46 8.76 3.23
C THR A 306 14.26 7.30 3.66
N VAL A 307 15.17 6.43 3.26
CA VAL A 307 15.23 5.02 3.71
C VAL A 307 16.60 4.68 4.30
N LEU A 308 16.66 3.72 5.23
CA LEU A 308 17.92 3.15 5.69
C LEU A 308 18.30 1.95 4.83
N ALA A 309 19.60 1.80 4.55
CA ALA A 309 20.12 0.61 3.90
C ALA A 309 19.96 -0.60 4.83
N ALA A 310 18.98 -1.44 4.51
CA ALA A 310 18.61 -2.61 5.29
C ALA A 310 18.47 -3.84 4.40
N GLY A 311 18.77 -5.01 4.94
CA GLY A 311 18.66 -6.29 4.26
C GLY A 311 18.49 -7.44 5.22
N LEU A 312 18.23 -8.64 4.69
CA LEU A 312 18.17 -9.85 5.48
C LEU A 312 19.60 -10.39 5.71
N SER A 313 19.86 -10.91 6.92
CA SER A 313 21.10 -11.61 7.21
C SER A 313 21.15 -12.90 6.37
N PRO A 314 22.18 -13.10 5.53
CA PRO A 314 22.17 -14.17 4.53
C PRO A 314 22.38 -15.56 5.12
N ASP A 315 23.32 -15.71 6.08
CA ASP A 315 23.74 -17.01 6.62
C ASP A 315 22.57 -17.95 7.02
N PRO A 316 21.60 -17.54 7.87
CA PRO A 316 20.49 -18.43 8.24
C PRO A 316 19.57 -18.76 7.05
N LEU A 317 19.47 -17.86 6.05
CA LEU A 317 18.62 -18.05 4.88
C LEU A 317 19.27 -18.98 3.87
N LEU A 318 20.56 -18.79 3.57
CA LEU A 318 21.31 -19.67 2.68
C LEU A 318 21.35 -21.10 3.22
N ALA A 319 21.49 -21.28 4.54
CA ALA A 319 21.40 -22.59 5.16
C ALA A 319 20.03 -23.27 4.96
N ALA A 320 18.94 -22.50 4.88
CA ALA A 320 17.59 -23.01 4.63
C ALA A 320 17.28 -23.21 3.14
N LEU A 321 17.85 -22.37 2.27
CA LEU A 321 17.51 -22.28 0.85
C LEU A 321 18.49 -23.03 -0.07
N LEU A 322 19.65 -23.44 0.43
CA LEU A 322 20.60 -24.26 -0.32
C LEU A 322 20.51 -25.75 0.09
N ASP A 323 20.84 -26.64 -0.83
CA ASP A 323 21.06 -28.06 -0.54
C ASP A 323 22.48 -28.32 -0.01
N GLU A 324 22.79 -29.58 0.31
CA GLU A 324 24.11 -29.98 0.81
C GLU A 324 25.25 -29.74 -0.19
N GLN A 325 24.93 -29.56 -1.47
CA GLN A 325 25.86 -29.27 -2.55
C GLN A 325 25.94 -27.76 -2.86
N GLY A 326 25.27 -26.92 -2.07
CA GLY A 326 25.25 -25.47 -2.23
C GLY A 326 24.38 -24.99 -3.39
N LYS A 327 23.50 -25.84 -3.95
CA LYS A 327 22.58 -25.45 -5.01
C LYS A 327 21.27 -24.90 -4.45
N PRO A 328 20.64 -23.94 -5.13
CA PRO A 328 19.30 -23.45 -4.77
C PRO A 328 18.29 -24.58 -4.68
N ARG A 329 17.53 -24.62 -3.60
CA ARG A 329 16.34 -25.46 -3.50
C ARG A 329 15.26 -24.89 -4.43
N PRO A 330 14.51 -25.76 -5.12
CA PRO A 330 13.53 -25.33 -6.11
C PRO A 330 12.25 -24.74 -5.51
N GLN A 331 12.01 -24.96 -4.22
CA GLN A 331 10.80 -24.50 -3.53
C GLN A 331 11.18 -23.50 -2.44
N PRO A 332 10.39 -22.43 -2.28
CA PRO A 332 10.52 -21.54 -1.13
C PRO A 332 10.30 -22.28 0.18
N VAL A 333 10.78 -21.69 1.27
CA VAL A 333 10.76 -22.30 2.61
C VAL A 333 10.14 -21.33 3.61
N PHE A 334 9.44 -21.86 4.61
CA PHE A 334 9.07 -21.07 5.78
C PHE A 334 10.19 -21.08 6.81
N VAL A 335 10.63 -19.90 7.23
CA VAL A 335 11.54 -19.75 8.38
C VAL A 335 10.80 -19.15 9.57
N PRO A 336 11.11 -19.57 10.80
CA PRO A 336 10.39 -19.09 12.00
C PRO A 336 10.82 -17.69 12.42
N GLN A 337 11.94 -17.17 11.88
CA GLN A 337 12.51 -15.88 12.23
C GLN A 337 13.23 -15.28 11.03
N LEU A 338 13.23 -13.94 10.95
CA LEU A 338 14.10 -13.19 10.05
C LEU A 338 15.03 -12.33 10.87
N VAL A 339 16.28 -12.26 10.45
CA VAL A 339 17.26 -11.33 11.03
C VAL A 339 17.47 -10.22 10.02
N VAL A 340 17.09 -9.00 10.38
CA VAL A 340 17.28 -7.80 9.56
C VAL A 340 18.54 -7.09 10.02
N ALA A 341 19.46 -6.84 9.10
CA ALA A 341 20.63 -6.00 9.30
C ALA A 341 20.35 -4.61 8.73
N ILE A 342 20.49 -3.57 9.56
CA ILE A 342 20.27 -2.16 9.21
C ILE A 342 21.59 -1.43 9.37
N ARG A 343 22.11 -0.89 8.28
CA ARG A 343 23.38 -0.16 8.28
C ARG A 343 23.15 1.29 8.71
N ALA A 344 24.17 1.92 9.30
CA ALA A 344 24.20 3.36 9.55
C ALA A 344 24.43 4.14 8.24
N LEU A 345 23.53 3.95 7.27
CA LEU A 345 23.55 4.56 5.94
C LEU A 345 22.11 4.86 5.52
N ALA A 346 21.82 6.12 5.21
CA ALA A 346 20.55 6.55 4.66
C ALA A 346 20.67 6.87 3.18
N LEU A 347 19.60 6.61 2.44
CA LEU A 347 19.48 6.81 1.01
C LEU A 347 18.24 7.66 0.72
N ASP A 348 18.33 8.52 -0.28
CA ASP A 348 17.20 9.10 -0.98
C ASP A 348 16.75 8.13 -2.07
N ALA A 349 15.56 7.56 -1.90
CA ALA A 349 14.99 6.53 -2.77
C ALA A 349 13.91 7.07 -3.72
N ARG A 350 13.92 8.37 -4.05
CA ARG A 350 13.02 8.96 -5.07
C ARG A 350 13.18 8.32 -6.44
N ASP A 351 14.41 7.95 -6.77
CA ASP A 351 14.71 7.05 -7.89
C ASP A 351 15.13 5.69 -7.31
N PRO A 352 14.22 4.71 -7.22
CA PRO A 352 14.54 3.39 -6.70
C PRO A 352 15.58 2.63 -7.53
N ALA A 353 15.77 2.99 -8.80
CA ALA A 353 16.77 2.36 -9.66
C ALA A 353 18.18 2.91 -9.41
N ALA A 354 18.30 4.10 -8.81
CA ALA A 354 19.56 4.74 -8.49
C ALA A 354 19.48 5.53 -7.17
N PRO A 355 19.25 4.86 -6.03
CA PRO A 355 19.10 5.54 -4.74
C PRO A 355 20.39 6.28 -4.36
N ALA A 356 20.26 7.53 -3.95
CA ALA A 356 21.40 8.42 -3.69
C ALA A 356 21.79 8.43 -2.20
N PRO A 357 23.07 8.20 -1.83
CA PRO A 357 23.50 8.27 -0.43
C PRO A 357 23.37 9.66 0.19
N LEU A 358 22.73 9.73 1.35
CA LEU A 358 22.67 10.93 2.19
C LEU A 358 23.99 11.11 2.96
N ALA A 359 24.35 12.36 3.25
CA ALA A 359 25.59 12.72 3.94
C ALA A 359 25.63 12.25 5.40
N ALA A 360 24.46 12.08 6.02
CA ALA A 360 24.30 11.52 7.35
C ALA A 360 22.96 10.79 7.42
N VAL A 361 22.81 9.89 8.40
CA VAL A 361 21.51 9.30 8.72
C VAL A 361 20.68 10.33 9.49
N PRO A 362 19.50 10.76 8.97
CA PRO A 362 18.66 11.68 9.71
C PRO A 362 18.17 11.04 11.03
N PRO A 363 18.23 11.77 12.16
CA PRO A 363 17.65 11.27 13.39
C PRO A 363 16.11 11.19 13.28
N GLY A 364 15.50 10.42 14.17
CA GLY A 364 14.04 10.32 14.28
C GLY A 364 13.53 8.89 14.21
N ARG A 365 12.23 8.75 13.94
CA ARG A 365 11.55 7.45 13.92
C ARG A 365 11.54 6.87 12.52
N TYR A 366 11.73 5.56 12.43
CA TYR A 366 11.68 4.80 11.19
C TYR A 366 10.71 3.63 11.34
N SER A 367 9.94 3.39 10.27
CA SER A 367 9.13 2.19 10.12
C SER A 367 9.97 1.03 9.62
N VAL A 368 9.50 -0.20 9.85
CA VAL A 368 10.04 -1.42 9.25
C VAL A 368 8.91 -2.09 8.49
N THR A 369 9.09 -2.32 7.19
CA THR A 369 8.11 -2.99 6.33
C THR A 369 8.72 -4.24 5.73
N LEU A 370 8.00 -5.35 5.80
CA LEU A 370 8.27 -6.55 5.03
C LEU A 370 7.38 -6.57 3.79
N LEU A 371 7.99 -6.82 2.63
CA LEU A 371 7.29 -7.04 1.37
C LEU A 371 7.58 -8.46 0.87
N GLN A 372 6.55 -9.29 0.75
CA GLN A 372 6.66 -10.64 0.22
C GLN A 372 6.62 -10.68 -1.31
N SER A 373 7.12 -11.78 -1.87
CA SER A 373 7.05 -12.06 -3.31
C SER A 373 5.63 -12.14 -3.87
N THR A 374 4.64 -12.41 -3.01
CA THR A 374 3.20 -12.40 -3.35
C THR A 374 2.65 -10.98 -3.51
N GLY A 375 3.41 -9.95 -3.10
CA GLY A 375 2.94 -8.56 -3.02
C GLY A 375 2.32 -8.18 -1.68
N GLN A 376 2.08 -9.15 -0.78
CA GLN A 376 1.60 -8.87 0.56
C GLN A 376 2.65 -8.10 1.37
N THR A 377 2.19 -7.09 2.10
CA THR A 377 3.04 -6.27 2.97
C THR A 377 2.63 -6.39 4.42
N TRP A 378 3.58 -6.17 5.32
CA TRP A 378 3.28 -5.86 6.73
C TRP A 378 4.27 -4.82 7.23
N ARG A 379 3.79 -3.87 8.04
CA ARG A 379 4.59 -2.73 8.50
C ARG A 379 4.46 -2.54 10.00
N LEU A 380 5.54 -2.10 10.64
CA LEU A 380 5.55 -1.58 12.00
C LEU A 380 6.09 -0.12 11.99
N PRO A 381 5.42 0.85 12.64
CA PRO A 381 4.11 0.72 13.26
C PRO A 381 3.00 0.67 12.20
N ASN A 382 1.80 0.25 12.59
CA ASN A 382 0.61 0.23 11.73
C ASN A 382 -0.66 0.66 12.51
N GLU A 383 -1.84 0.50 11.91
CA GLU A 383 -3.13 0.87 12.50
C GLU A 383 -3.45 0.18 13.83
N LEU A 384 -2.79 -0.93 14.14
CA LEU A 384 -2.93 -1.65 15.41
C LEU A 384 -2.05 -1.05 16.53
N ASP A 385 -1.28 0.01 16.27
CA ASP A 385 -0.63 0.80 17.31
C ASP A 385 -1.68 1.25 18.34
N PRO A 386 -1.54 0.97 19.64
CA PRO A 386 -2.51 1.37 20.67
C PRO A 386 -2.82 2.87 20.70
N ALA A 387 -1.90 3.73 20.23
CA ALA A 387 -2.14 5.16 20.13
C ALA A 387 -3.10 5.54 18.99
N LEU A 388 -3.36 4.64 18.04
CA LEU A 388 -4.20 4.84 16.86
C LEU A 388 -5.46 3.96 16.88
N ALA A 389 -5.32 2.71 17.31
CA ALA A 389 -6.27 1.64 17.08
C ALA A 389 -7.69 1.96 17.59
N GLU A 390 -7.81 2.55 18.79
CA GLU A 390 -9.11 2.90 19.37
C GLU A 390 -9.88 3.90 18.49
N ALA A 391 -9.19 4.91 17.94
CA ALA A 391 -9.82 5.94 17.12
C ALA A 391 -10.36 5.40 15.79
N VAL A 392 -9.84 4.26 15.33
CA VAL A 392 -10.21 3.61 14.08
C VAL A 392 -11.07 2.34 14.28
N GLY A 393 -11.46 2.05 15.52
CA GLY A 393 -12.29 0.89 15.86
C GLY A 393 -11.57 -0.46 15.79
N LEU A 394 -10.25 -0.46 15.88
CA LEU A 394 -9.41 -1.66 15.88
C LEU A 394 -8.87 -1.98 17.28
N PRO A 395 -8.53 -3.24 17.58
CA PRO A 395 -7.88 -3.59 18.84
C PRO A 395 -6.40 -3.18 18.82
N GLY A 396 -5.97 -2.42 19.83
CA GLY A 396 -4.57 -2.05 20.00
C GLY A 396 -3.69 -3.23 20.39
N VAL A 397 -2.53 -3.37 19.72
CA VAL A 397 -1.54 -4.43 19.96
C VAL A 397 -0.17 -3.79 20.17
N GLN A 398 0.39 -3.91 21.38
CA GLN A 398 1.63 -3.20 21.77
C GLN A 398 2.82 -3.48 20.85
N SER A 399 2.98 -4.71 20.36
CA SER A 399 4.07 -5.06 19.43
C SER A 399 3.94 -4.35 18.07
N GLN A 400 2.74 -3.89 17.73
CA GLN A 400 2.44 -3.21 16.47
C GLN A 400 2.73 -1.69 16.50
N ALA A 401 3.16 -1.17 17.65
CA ALA A 401 3.63 0.22 17.82
C ALA A 401 5.17 0.35 17.72
N PHE A 402 5.87 -0.69 17.27
CA PHE A 402 7.33 -0.64 17.15
C PHE A 402 7.78 0.39 16.11
N VAL A 403 8.74 1.21 16.51
CA VAL A 403 9.52 2.10 15.63
C VAL A 403 10.99 1.90 15.93
N LEU A 404 11.83 2.02 14.91
CA LEU A 404 13.27 2.19 15.11
C LEU A 404 13.56 3.66 15.41
N GLU A 405 14.21 3.96 16.53
CA GLU A 405 14.58 5.32 16.94
C GLU A 405 16.05 5.57 16.63
N VAL A 406 16.30 6.35 15.58
CA VAL A 406 17.65 6.76 15.19
C VAL A 406 18.05 8.03 15.91
N ARG A 407 19.26 8.01 16.48
CA ARG A 407 19.88 9.17 17.16
C ARG A 407 21.29 9.42 16.65
#